data_AF-A0A0S8FNT0-F1
#
_entry.id   AF-A0A0S8FNT0-F1
#
_cell.length_a   1.000
_cell.length_b   1.000
_cell.length_c   1.000
_cell.angle_alpha   90.00
_cell.angle_beta   90.00
_cell.angle_gamma   90.00
#
_symmetry.space_group_name_H-M   'P 1'
#
loop_
_entity.id
_entity.type
_entity.pdbx_description
1 polymer ?
#
loop_
_entity_poly.entity_id
_entity_poly.type
_entity_poly.pdbx_seq_one_letter_code
_entity_poly.pdbx_strand_id
1 'polypeptide(L)'
;MKLPYGEIKDNMLIMKFSTADFSIASVLNAIKIHIDVIENMGVTFLGAQTDIVAGPTPVFQPVPVIAQFEYVSKGSAKDTLEKVYKVVWQGIVASFPDETCWSDAKESYAAFITAQADLLRARVEASKE
;
A
#
# COMPACT_ATOMS: atom_id res chain seq x y z
N MET A 1 17.65 -9.71 -6.67
CA MET A 1 17.33 -9.41 -5.26
C MET A 1 16.03 -10.12 -4.83
N LYS A 2 15.79 -10.41 -3.54
CA LYS A 2 14.43 -10.78 -3.05
C LYS A 2 13.64 -9.48 -2.82
N LEU A 3 12.48 -9.36 -3.45
CA LEU A 3 11.62 -8.18 -3.41
C LEU A 3 10.30 -8.54 -2.70
N PRO A 4 10.21 -8.46 -1.37
CA PRO A 4 9.03 -8.94 -0.63
C PRO A 4 7.73 -8.23 -1.00
N TYR A 5 7.83 -6.97 -1.43
CA TYR A 5 6.69 -6.14 -1.85
C TYR A 5 6.75 -5.79 -3.34
N GLY A 6 7.60 -6.45 -4.12
CA GLY A 6 7.89 -6.04 -5.49
C GLY A 6 8.02 -7.23 -6.44
N GLU A 7 7.57 -7.03 -7.67
CA GLU A 7 7.75 -7.97 -8.76
C GLU A 7 8.27 -7.20 -9.97
N ILE A 8 9.40 -7.64 -10.53
CA ILE A 8 9.93 -7.08 -11.78
C ILE A 8 9.58 -8.04 -12.91
N LYS A 9 8.83 -7.53 -13.89
CA LYS A 9 8.46 -8.24 -15.13
C LYS A 9 8.90 -7.38 -16.32
N ASP A 10 9.88 -7.87 -17.07
CA ASP A 10 10.48 -7.15 -18.19
C ASP A 10 10.95 -5.74 -17.78
N ASN A 11 10.29 -4.71 -18.29
CA ASN A 11 10.59 -3.30 -18.01
C ASN A 11 9.66 -2.70 -16.94
N MET A 12 8.85 -3.51 -16.26
CA MET A 12 7.94 -3.03 -15.21
C MET A 12 8.35 -3.49 -13.82
N LEU A 13 8.25 -2.57 -12.86
CA LEU A 13 8.22 -2.87 -11.44
C LEU A 13 6.78 -2.69 -10.93
N ILE A 14 6.24 -3.76 -10.36
CA ILE A 14 4.93 -3.77 -9.71
C ILE A 14 5.17 -3.93 -8.21
N MET A 15 4.83 -2.92 -7.43
CA MET A 15 4.88 -2.97 -5.97
C MET A 15 3.49 -3.26 -5.41
N LYS A 16 3.39 -4.16 -4.43
CA LYS A 16 2.13 -4.58 -3.80
C LYS A 16 2.25 -4.46 -2.28
N PHE A 17 1.37 -3.67 -1.69
CA PHE A 17 1.26 -3.47 -0.24
C PHE A 17 -0.13 -3.88 0.24
N SER A 18 -0.26 -4.28 1.51
CA SER A 18 -1.56 -4.57 2.11
C SER A 18 -2.17 -3.32 2.71
N THR A 19 -3.46 -3.06 2.49
CA THR A 19 -4.17 -1.98 3.20
C THR A 19 -4.33 -2.23 4.70
N ALA A 20 -4.01 -3.43 5.20
CA ALA A 20 -3.89 -3.68 6.64
C ALA A 20 -2.72 -2.90 7.26
N ASP A 21 -1.68 -2.65 6.47
CA ASP A 21 -0.41 -2.08 6.94
C ASP A 21 -0.19 -0.66 6.37
N PHE A 22 -0.65 -0.40 5.15
CA PHE A 22 -0.36 0.84 4.42
C PHE A 22 -1.61 1.43 3.76
N SER A 23 -1.84 2.73 3.95
CA SER A 23 -2.84 3.44 3.14
C SER A 23 -2.29 3.77 1.75
N ILE A 24 -3.15 3.82 0.73
CA ILE A 24 -2.75 4.29 -0.62
C ILE A 24 -2.17 5.71 -0.57
N ALA A 25 -2.67 6.57 0.33
CA ALA A 25 -2.16 7.92 0.51
C ALA A 25 -0.70 7.92 1.01
N SER A 26 -0.37 7.06 1.97
CA SER A 26 1.00 6.89 2.48
C SER A 26 1.95 6.41 1.37
N VAL A 27 1.51 5.42 0.59
CA VAL A 27 2.30 4.90 -0.55
C VAL A 27 2.52 5.99 -1.61
N LEU A 28 1.47 6.71 -2.00
CA LEU A 28 1.57 7.81 -2.95
C LEU A 28 2.46 8.94 -2.45
N ASN A 29 2.40 9.27 -1.16
CA ASN A 29 3.26 10.29 -0.57
C ASN A 29 4.74 9.88 -0.61
N ALA A 30 5.05 8.63 -0.26
CA ALA A 30 6.40 8.10 -0.33
C ALA A 30 6.96 8.14 -1.77
N ILE A 31 6.12 7.80 -2.77
CA ILE A 31 6.51 7.89 -4.19
C ILE A 31 6.71 9.35 -4.60
N LYS A 32 5.79 10.25 -4.23
CA LYS A 32 5.82 11.67 -4.58
C LYS A 32 7.10 12.35 -4.12
N ILE A 33 7.57 12.06 -2.91
CA ILE A 33 8.80 12.66 -2.35
C ILE A 33 10.05 12.29 -3.18
N HIS A 34 10.01 11.15 -3.86
CA HIS A 34 11.13 10.63 -4.63
C HIS A 34 10.90 10.62 -6.14
N ILE A 35 9.81 11.22 -6.63
CA ILE A 35 9.40 11.11 -8.03
C ILE A 35 10.47 11.66 -8.98
N ASP A 36 11.09 12.79 -8.63
CA ASP A 36 12.17 13.40 -9.43
C ASP A 36 13.37 12.47 -9.56
N VAL A 37 13.72 11.73 -8.50
CA VAL A 37 14.83 10.77 -8.52
C VAL A 37 14.49 9.56 -9.40
N ILE A 38 13.25 9.08 -9.31
CA ILE A 38 12.74 7.95 -10.10
C ILE A 38 12.74 8.32 -11.60
N GLU A 39 12.28 9.52 -11.94
CA GLU A 39 12.27 10.03 -13.32
C GLU A 39 13.69 10.22 -13.87
N ASN A 40 14.62 10.75 -13.06
CA ASN A 40 16.03 10.90 -13.44
C ASN A 40 16.72 9.55 -13.70
N MET A 41 16.22 8.47 -13.13
CA MET A 41 16.69 7.11 -13.41
C MET A 41 16.12 6.53 -14.71
N GLY A 42 15.27 7.26 -15.42
CA GLY A 42 14.61 6.81 -16.63
C GLY A 42 13.44 5.86 -16.38
N VAL A 43 12.77 6.03 -15.24
CA VAL A 43 11.60 5.25 -14.84
C VAL A 43 10.39 6.17 -14.69
N THR A 44 9.29 5.81 -15.32
CA THR A 44 8.02 6.53 -15.25
C THR A 44 7.11 5.87 -14.23
N PHE A 45 6.50 6.64 -13.34
CA PHE A 45 5.42 6.15 -12.49
C PHE A 45 4.11 6.13 -13.27
N LEU A 46 3.52 4.94 -13.43
CA LEU A 46 2.29 4.77 -14.20
C LEU A 46 1.03 5.04 -13.37
N GLY A 47 1.14 4.94 -12.04
CA GLY A 47 0.04 5.17 -11.12
C GLY A 47 -0.04 4.13 -10.00
N ALA A 48 -1.00 4.35 -9.11
CA ALA A 48 -1.35 3.39 -8.07
C ALA A 48 -2.86 3.18 -7.99
N GLN A 49 -3.26 1.97 -7.60
CA GLN A 49 -4.65 1.57 -7.48
C GLN A 49 -4.85 0.64 -6.28
N THR A 50 -6.09 0.55 -5.81
CA THR A 50 -6.56 -0.46 -4.85
C THR A 50 -7.74 -1.19 -5.46
N ASP A 51 -7.88 -2.47 -5.13
CA ASP A 51 -9.08 -3.21 -5.54
C ASP A 51 -10.31 -2.65 -4.81
N ILE A 52 -11.43 -2.56 -5.55
CA ILE A 52 -12.73 -2.19 -4.99
C ILE A 52 -13.43 -3.46 -4.55
N VAL A 53 -13.64 -3.64 -3.25
CA VAL A 53 -14.43 -4.77 -2.73
C VAL A 53 -15.90 -4.46 -2.98
N ALA A 54 -16.56 -5.28 -3.79
CA ALA A 54 -17.99 -5.13 -4.08
C ALA A 54 -18.85 -5.68 -2.91
N GLY A 55 -19.87 -4.92 -2.54
CA GLY A 55 -20.91 -5.35 -1.60
C GLY A 55 -20.65 -4.97 -0.13
N PRO A 56 -21.68 -5.03 0.71
CA PRO A 56 -21.55 -4.78 2.14
C PRO A 56 -20.76 -5.93 2.78
N THR A 57 -19.46 -5.75 2.98
CA THR A 57 -18.64 -6.68 3.74
C THR A 57 -18.77 -6.35 5.23
N PRO A 58 -19.25 -7.27 6.07
CA PRO A 58 -19.44 -7.02 7.51
C PRO A 58 -18.12 -6.89 8.27
N VAL A 59 -17.01 -7.27 7.65
CA VAL A 59 -15.66 -7.29 8.24
C VAL A 59 -14.70 -6.62 7.26
N PHE A 60 -13.81 -5.77 7.77
CA PHE A 60 -12.74 -5.18 6.98
C PHE A 60 -11.89 -6.28 6.31
N GLN A 61 -11.77 -6.23 4.98
CA GLN A 61 -10.88 -7.09 4.21
C GLN A 61 -9.73 -6.26 3.65
N PRO A 62 -8.47 -6.57 4.00
CA PRO A 62 -7.32 -5.92 3.39
C PRO A 62 -7.31 -6.18 1.87
N VAL A 63 -7.12 -5.11 1.10
CA VAL A 63 -6.95 -5.13 -0.35
C VAL A 63 -5.53 -4.75 -0.70
N PRO A 64 -5.00 -5.19 -1.85
CA PRO A 64 -3.69 -4.76 -2.28
C PRO A 64 -3.72 -3.29 -2.73
N VAL A 65 -2.75 -2.50 -2.27
CA VAL A 65 -2.32 -1.25 -2.91
C VAL A 65 -1.26 -1.63 -3.94
N ILE A 66 -1.53 -1.39 -5.22
CA ILE A 66 -0.66 -1.74 -6.34
C ILE A 66 -0.10 -0.45 -6.92
N ALA A 67 1.22 -0.29 -6.91
CA ALA A 67 1.93 0.81 -7.56
C ALA A 67 2.78 0.29 -8.73
N GLN A 68 2.73 0.96 -9.87
CA GLN A 68 3.38 0.50 -11.11
C GLN A 68 4.39 1.52 -11.64
N PHE A 69 5.54 1.01 -12.06
CA PHE A 69 6.63 1.79 -12.63
C PHE A 69 7.13 1.12 -13.90
N GLU A 70 7.46 1.91 -14.92
CA GLU A 70 7.98 1.43 -16.20
C GLU A 70 9.33 2.05 -16.50
N TYR A 71 10.31 1.23 -16.84
CA TYR A 71 11.60 1.67 -17.33
C TYR A 71 11.52 2.01 -18.81
N VAL A 72 11.78 3.28 -19.15
CA VAL A 72 11.65 3.83 -20.51
C VAL A 72 12.98 4.27 -21.12
N SER A 73 14.09 4.06 -20.41
CA SER A 73 15.42 4.50 -20.83
C SER A 73 16.25 3.37 -21.47
N LYS A 74 17.52 3.65 -21.80
CA LYS A 74 18.47 2.70 -22.38
C LYS A 74 19.36 2.10 -21.29
N GLY A 75 19.49 0.78 -21.30
CA GLY A 75 20.39 0.07 -20.39
C GLY A 75 19.73 -1.13 -19.71
N SER A 76 20.23 -1.47 -18.52
CA SER A 76 19.70 -2.57 -17.72
C SER A 76 18.45 -2.13 -16.96
N ALA A 77 17.27 -2.49 -17.48
CA ALA A 77 15.98 -2.23 -16.84
C ALA A 77 15.94 -2.82 -15.42
N LYS A 78 16.36 -4.09 -15.29
CA LYS A 78 16.33 -4.82 -14.02
C LYS A 78 17.11 -4.12 -12.92
N ASP A 79 18.35 -3.71 -13.16
CA ASP A 79 19.19 -3.08 -12.14
C ASP A 79 18.65 -1.71 -11.72
N THR A 80 18.05 -0.99 -12.68
CA THR A 80 17.42 0.32 -12.42
C THR A 80 16.15 0.16 -11.60
N LEU A 81 15.30 -0.79 -11.96
CA LEU A 81 14.05 -1.08 -11.24
C LEU A 81 14.32 -1.64 -9.82
N GLU A 82 15.38 -2.43 -9.62
CA GLU A 82 15.81 -2.85 -8.27
C GLU A 82 16.25 -1.65 -7.41
N LYS A 83 16.85 -0.62 -8.01
CA LYS A 83 17.19 0.64 -7.30
C LYS A 83 15.94 1.46 -7.00
N VAL A 84 15.01 1.59 -7.96
CA VAL A 84 13.73 2.29 -7.74
C VAL A 84 12.95 1.64 -6.60
N TYR A 85 12.89 0.30 -6.57
CA TYR A 85 12.28 -0.44 -5.46
C TYR A 85 12.84 -0.02 -4.10
N LYS A 86 14.18 0.12 -3.98
CA LYS A 86 14.82 0.54 -2.73
C LYS A 86 14.48 1.97 -2.36
N VAL A 87 14.45 2.88 -3.33
CA VAL A 87 14.10 4.29 -3.12
C VAL A 87 12.67 4.41 -2.59
N VAL A 88 11.71 3.74 -3.24
CA VAL A 88 10.30 3.76 -2.79
C VAL A 88 10.17 3.12 -1.41
N TRP A 89 10.83 1.99 -1.18
CA TRP A 89 10.82 1.33 0.13
C TRP A 89 11.40 2.22 1.24
N GLN A 90 12.51 2.91 0.97
CA GLN A 90 13.08 3.87 1.91
C GLN A 90 12.10 5.01 2.21
N GLY A 91 11.42 5.55 1.20
CA GLY A 91 10.38 6.56 1.40
C GLY A 91 9.24 6.06 2.29
N ILE A 92 8.79 4.81 2.10
CA ILE A 92 7.76 4.18 2.93
C ILE A 92 8.23 4.06 4.38
N VAL A 93 9.43 3.53 4.61
CA VAL A 93 10.00 3.37 5.94
C VAL A 93 10.23 4.73 6.63
N ALA A 94 10.66 5.75 5.88
CA ALA A 94 10.83 7.10 6.42
C ALA A 94 9.50 7.78 6.74
N SER A 95 8.41 7.36 6.10
CA SER A 95 7.05 7.84 6.37
C SER A 95 6.33 7.07 7.48
N PHE A 96 6.99 6.07 8.09
CA PHE A 96 6.37 5.30 9.16
C PHE A 96 6.14 6.20 10.39
N PRO A 97 4.95 6.17 10.99
CA PRO A 97 4.68 6.94 12.19
C PRO A 97 5.63 6.53 13.32
N ASP A 98 5.90 7.46 14.23
CA ASP A 98 6.55 7.12 15.49
C ASP A 98 5.68 6.16 16.33
N GLU A 99 6.28 5.57 17.35
CA GLU A 99 5.64 4.54 18.18
C GLU A 99 4.35 5.04 18.83
N THR A 100 4.30 6.31 19.24
CA THR A 100 3.12 6.91 19.85
C THR A 100 1.98 7.03 18.84
N CYS A 101 2.24 7.63 17.69
CA CYS A 101 1.25 7.77 16.62
C CYS A 101 0.77 6.40 16.12
N TRP A 102 1.67 5.41 16.05
CA TRP A 102 1.32 4.04 15.69
C TRP A 102 0.41 3.38 16.74
N SER A 103 0.72 3.55 18.03
CA SER A 103 -0.10 3.03 19.14
C SER A 103 -1.51 3.62 19.12
N ASP A 104 -1.63 4.95 18.99
CA ASP A 104 -2.93 5.64 18.94
C ASP A 104 -3.78 5.18 17.74
N ALA A 105 -3.13 4.98 16.59
CA ALA A 105 -3.79 4.44 15.39
C ALA A 105 -4.28 3.00 15.61
N LYS A 106 -3.52 2.16 16.33
CA LYS A 106 -3.92 0.78 16.64
C LYS A 106 -5.08 0.73 17.63
N GLU A 107 -5.09 1.57 18.66
CA GLU A 107 -6.21 1.70 19.58
C GLU A 107 -7.49 2.12 18.83
N SER A 108 -7.38 3.15 17.99
CA SER A 108 -8.49 3.64 17.16
C SER A 108 -9.05 2.54 16.24
N TYR A 109 -8.16 1.74 15.64
CA TYR A 109 -8.54 0.61 14.80
C TYR A 109 -9.23 -0.50 15.61
N ALA A 110 -8.74 -0.83 16.81
CA ALA A 110 -9.37 -1.82 17.69
C ALA A 110 -10.79 -1.39 18.13
N ALA A 111 -10.97 -0.11 18.44
CA ALA A 111 -12.27 0.47 18.76
C ALA A 111 -13.25 0.35 17.57
N PHE A 112 -12.77 0.63 16.34
CA PHE A 112 -13.57 0.46 15.14
C PHE A 112 -14.02 -0.99 14.93
N ILE A 113 -13.12 -1.97 15.08
CA ILE A 113 -13.45 -3.39 14.96
C ILE A 113 -14.46 -3.83 16.02
N THR A 114 -14.32 -3.34 17.25
CA THR A 114 -15.27 -3.63 18.34
C THR A 114 -16.66 -3.08 18.01
N ALA A 115 -16.75 -1.84 17.52
CA ALA A 115 -18.02 -1.26 17.10
C ALA A 115 -18.68 -2.03 15.94
N GLN A 116 -17.89 -2.54 14.98
CA GLN A 116 -18.41 -3.39 13.92
C GLN A 116 -18.96 -4.71 14.48
N ALA A 117 -18.25 -5.34 15.42
CA ALA A 117 -18.69 -6.59 16.04
C ALA A 117 -20.01 -6.42 16.81
N ASP A 118 -20.16 -5.31 17.56
CA ASP A 118 -21.39 -5.01 18.30
C ASP A 118 -22.56 -4.73 17.36
N LEU A 119 -22.33 -4.03 16.25
CA LEU A 119 -23.35 -3.81 15.22
C LEU A 119 -23.80 -5.12 14.58
N LEU A 120 -22.89 -6.08 14.36
CA LEU A 120 -23.23 -7.41 13.87
C LEU A 120 -24.04 -8.20 14.89
N ARG A 121 -23.66 -8.17 16.18
CA ARG A 121 -24.44 -8.81 17.25
C ARG A 121 -25.87 -8.27 17.31
N ALA A 122 -26.02 -6.94 17.34
CA ALA A 122 -27.33 -6.28 17.37
C ALA A 122 -28.20 -6.67 16.17
N ARG A 123 -27.62 -6.76 14.96
CA ARG A 123 -28.34 -7.24 13.76
C ARG A 123 -28.80 -8.68 13.87
N VAL A 124 -27.95 -9.57 14.42
CA VAL A 124 -28.30 -10.98 14.62
C VAL A 124 -29.42 -11.12 15.65
N GLU A 125 -29.37 -10.36 16.75
CA GLU A 125 -30.41 -10.35 17.77
C GLU A 125 -31.75 -9.84 17.21
N ALA A 126 -31.74 -8.70 16.51
CA ALA A 126 -32.94 -8.13 15.87
C ALA A 126 -33.56 -9.03 14.80
N SER A 127 -32.78 -9.91 14.16
CA SER A 127 -33.29 -10.86 13.17
C SER A 127 -33.95 -12.11 13.75
N LYS A 128 -33.85 -12.32 15.07
CA LYS A 128 -34.44 -13.46 15.80
C LYS A 128 -35.80 -13.13 16.45
N GLU A 129 -36.17 -11.86 16.51
CA GLU A 129 -37.51 -11.37 16.88
C GLU A 129 -38.43 -11.30 15.65
#